data_AF-A0A8J9T405-F1
#
_entry.id   AF-A0A8J9T405-F1
#
_cell.length_a   1.000
_cell.length_b   1.000
_cell.length_c   1.000
_cell.angle_alpha   90.00
_cell.angle_beta   90.00
_cell.angle_gamma   90.00
#
_symmetry.space_group_name_H-M   'P 1'
#
loop_
_entity.id
_entity.type
_entity.pdbx_description
1 polymer ?
#
loop_
_entity_poly.entity_id
_entity_poly.type
_entity_poly.pdbx_seq_one_letter_code
_entity_poly.pdbx_strand_id
1 'polypeptide(L)'
;FIVGFRKEQVTASLLNGKGEIHDVELNCAFLNDELTKITPFIELESVHVSKFSFHVSSWTNIRKAPIIVDVEHIKAVAVEPLRYKDRSRQQQIRQITRYELIELIRKGLLKPKGTPYNIFDRIVDNLTVEVSTCSLRYQTL
;
A
#
# COMPACT_ATOMS: atom_id res chain seq x y z
N PHE A 1 8.61 5.29 2.47
CA PHE A 1 7.31 5.02 1.84
C PHE A 1 6.83 6.19 1.00
N ILE A 2 6.79 7.43 1.53
CA ILE A 2 6.51 8.64 0.74
C ILE A 2 7.81 9.21 0.16
N VAL A 3 7.80 9.64 -1.10
CA VAL A 3 8.92 10.30 -1.79
C VAL A 3 8.68 11.80 -1.79
N GLY A 4 9.74 12.58 -1.52
CA GLY A 4 9.66 14.05 -1.60
C GLY A 4 8.77 14.70 -0.54
N PHE A 5 8.57 14.03 0.60
CA PHE A 5 7.76 14.51 1.71
C PHE A 5 8.16 15.92 2.17
N ARG A 6 7.16 16.78 2.35
CA ARG A 6 7.31 18.15 2.83
C ARG A 6 6.45 18.37 4.07
N LYS A 7 6.97 19.13 5.03
CA LYS A 7 6.29 19.34 6.32
C LYS A 7 4.92 20.02 6.14
N GLU A 8 4.82 20.87 5.14
CA GLU A 8 3.62 21.64 4.79
C GLU A 8 2.46 20.75 4.35
N GLN A 9 2.74 19.51 3.94
CA GLN A 9 1.72 18.52 3.58
C GLN A 9 1.00 17.93 4.81
N VAL A 10 1.54 18.12 6.01
CA VAL A 10 0.99 17.55 7.24
C VAL A 10 0.15 18.56 8.00
N THR A 11 -1.10 18.20 8.24
CA THR A 11 -1.98 18.90 9.18
C THR A 11 -2.29 17.95 10.34
N ALA A 12 -1.84 18.26 11.55
CA ALA A 12 -2.07 17.40 12.71
C ALA A 12 -2.72 18.19 13.85
N SER A 13 -3.86 17.67 14.34
CA SER A 13 -4.46 18.07 15.61
C SER A 13 -4.25 16.94 16.61
N LEU A 14 -3.09 16.97 17.28
CA LEU A 14 -2.69 15.96 18.26
C LEU A 14 -3.68 15.89 19.43
N LEU A 15 -4.30 17.01 19.80
CA LEU A 15 -5.33 17.06 20.86
C LEU A 15 -6.59 16.24 20.50
N ASN A 16 -6.92 16.14 19.21
CA ASN A 16 -8.13 15.46 18.74
C ASN A 16 -7.82 14.08 18.12
N GLY A 17 -6.57 13.63 18.16
CA GLY A 17 -6.18 12.36 17.56
C GLY A 17 -6.38 12.30 16.06
N LYS A 18 -6.27 13.42 15.36
CA LYS A 18 -6.43 13.50 13.92
C LYS A 18 -5.15 14.02 13.29
N GLY A 19 -4.71 13.37 12.23
CA GLY A 19 -3.69 13.92 11.35
C GLY A 19 -3.98 13.58 9.91
N GLU A 20 -3.54 14.46 9.04
CA GLU A 20 -3.76 14.38 7.61
C GLU A 20 -2.45 14.69 6.90
N ILE A 21 -2.21 13.98 5.81
CA ILE A 21 -1.09 14.19 4.90
C ILE A 21 -1.67 14.31 3.49
N HIS A 22 -1.37 15.40 2.81
CA HIS A 22 -1.95 15.74 1.51
C HIS A 22 -0.92 15.62 0.37
N ASP A 23 -1.40 15.26 -0.80
CA ASP A 23 -0.70 15.26 -2.08
C ASP A 23 0.66 14.56 -2.04
N VAL A 24 0.67 13.25 -1.78
CA VAL A 24 1.90 12.48 -1.61
C VAL A 24 2.15 11.50 -2.76
N GLU A 25 3.42 11.40 -3.14
CA GLU A 25 3.91 10.36 -4.04
C GLU A 25 4.46 9.19 -3.23
N LEU A 26 4.06 7.97 -3.56
CA LEU A 26 4.59 6.76 -2.94
C LEU A 26 5.83 6.25 -3.67
N ASN A 27 6.71 5.59 -2.93
CA ASN A 27 7.91 4.99 -3.46
C ASN A 27 7.56 3.73 -4.25
N CYS A 28 7.47 3.85 -5.57
CA CYS A 28 7.18 2.74 -6.47
C CYS A 28 8.21 1.62 -6.41
N ALA A 29 9.50 1.90 -6.18
CA ALA A 29 10.51 0.84 -6.07
C ALA A 29 10.20 -0.09 -4.89
N PHE A 30 9.90 0.49 -3.72
CA PHE A 30 9.47 -0.29 -2.56
C PHE A 30 8.18 -1.08 -2.83
N LEU A 31 7.17 -0.45 -3.46
CA LEU A 31 5.92 -1.13 -3.77
C LEU A 31 6.12 -2.27 -4.78
N ASN A 32 7.00 -2.07 -5.76
CA ASN A 32 7.32 -3.07 -6.78
C ASN A 32 8.10 -4.26 -6.20
N ASP A 33 8.95 -4.06 -5.19
CA ASP A 33 9.63 -5.17 -4.51
C ASP A 33 8.63 -6.15 -3.87
N GLU A 34 7.53 -5.64 -3.31
CA GLU A 34 6.46 -6.46 -2.78
C GLU A 34 5.52 -6.98 -3.89
N LEU A 35 5.17 -6.13 -4.85
CA LEU A 35 4.23 -6.49 -5.93
C LEU A 35 4.79 -7.59 -6.84
N THR A 36 6.09 -7.59 -7.12
CA THR A 36 6.74 -8.58 -7.98
C THR A 36 6.67 -10.00 -7.45
N LYS A 37 6.51 -10.18 -6.13
CA LYS A 37 6.32 -11.50 -5.50
C LYS A 37 4.97 -12.12 -5.86
N ILE A 38 4.00 -11.31 -6.26
CA ILE A 38 2.61 -11.72 -6.54
C ILE A 38 2.30 -11.58 -8.03
N THR A 39 2.68 -10.47 -8.64
CA THR A 39 2.42 -10.12 -10.05
C THR A 39 3.70 -9.59 -10.70
N PRO A 40 4.64 -10.46 -11.13
CA PRO A 40 5.94 -10.04 -11.66
C PRO A 40 5.85 -9.30 -13.00
N PHE A 41 4.70 -9.39 -13.66
CA PHE A 41 4.37 -8.82 -14.98
C PHE A 41 3.71 -7.44 -14.92
N ILE A 42 3.59 -6.84 -13.73
CA ILE A 42 3.14 -5.46 -13.56
C ILE A 42 4.20 -4.71 -12.77
N GLU A 43 4.54 -3.51 -13.22
CA GLU A 43 5.39 -2.58 -12.50
C GLU A 43 4.64 -1.26 -12.32
N LEU A 44 4.64 -0.72 -11.11
CA LEU A 44 4.09 0.60 -10.83
C LEU A 44 5.12 1.65 -11.23
N GLU A 45 4.73 2.55 -12.12
CA GLU A 45 5.55 3.68 -12.56
C GLU A 45 5.36 4.89 -11.64
N SER A 46 4.11 5.15 -11.25
CA SER A 46 3.76 6.22 -10.30
C SER A 46 2.57 5.81 -9.44
N VAL A 47 2.56 6.27 -8.20
CA VAL A 47 1.42 6.13 -7.30
C VAL A 47 1.29 7.42 -6.50
N HIS A 48 0.27 8.19 -6.85
CA HIS A 48 -0.10 9.42 -6.19
C HIS A 48 -1.29 9.18 -5.26
N VAL A 49 -1.26 9.79 -4.08
CA VAL A 49 -2.38 9.78 -3.13
C VAL A 49 -2.71 11.20 -2.72
N SER A 50 -3.96 11.61 -2.95
CA SER A 50 -4.42 12.96 -2.64
C SER A 50 -4.42 13.25 -1.15
N LYS A 51 -4.83 12.28 -0.34
CA LYS A 51 -4.95 12.44 1.10
C LYS A 51 -4.82 11.11 1.83
N PHE A 52 -4.00 11.11 2.87
CA PHE A 52 -4.00 10.14 3.95
C PHE A 52 -4.48 10.84 5.22
N SER A 53 -5.60 10.41 5.77
CA SER A 53 -6.07 10.84 7.08
C SER A 53 -5.91 9.69 8.06
N PHE A 54 -5.54 9.97 9.28
CA PHE A 54 -5.62 9.01 10.37
C PHE A 54 -6.41 9.59 11.52
N HIS A 55 -7.25 8.76 12.11
CA HIS A 55 -8.00 9.07 13.31
C HIS A 55 -7.72 8.02 14.38
N VAL A 56 -7.17 8.49 15.50
CA VAL A 56 -6.94 7.72 16.71
C VAL A 56 -7.92 8.23 17.76
N SER A 57 -8.88 7.38 18.15
CA SER A 57 -9.92 7.75 19.13
C SER A 57 -9.35 8.05 20.53
N SER A 58 -8.19 7.48 20.88
CA SER A 58 -7.49 7.78 22.14
C SER A 58 -5.99 7.48 22.03
N TRP A 59 -5.15 8.51 22.09
CA TRP A 59 -3.69 8.35 22.12
C TRP A 59 -3.20 7.59 23.36
N THR A 60 -3.84 7.81 24.50
CA THR A 60 -3.47 7.17 25.77
C THR A 60 -3.75 5.65 25.76
N ASN A 61 -4.72 5.21 24.95
CA ASN A 61 -5.08 3.81 24.78
C ASN A 61 -4.81 3.28 23.36
N ILE A 62 -3.85 3.85 22.63
CA ILE A 62 -3.59 3.51 21.20
C ILE A 62 -3.41 2.01 20.93
N ARG A 63 -3.02 1.22 21.95
CA ARG A 63 -2.87 -0.24 21.86
C ARG A 63 -4.18 -1.02 21.75
N LYS A 64 -5.31 -0.41 22.12
CA LYS A 64 -6.65 -1.00 22.13
C LYS A 64 -7.67 -0.13 21.39
N ALA A 65 -7.31 1.11 21.09
CA ALA A 65 -8.16 2.06 20.41
C ALA A 65 -8.22 1.70 18.92
N PRO A 66 -9.40 1.76 18.29
CA PRO A 66 -9.49 1.64 16.84
C PRO A 66 -8.72 2.78 16.19
N ILE A 67 -7.95 2.43 15.16
CA ILE A 67 -7.18 3.37 14.35
C ILE A 67 -7.77 3.30 12.95
N ILE A 68 -8.34 4.41 12.50
CA ILE A 68 -8.93 4.51 11.17
C ILE A 68 -7.95 5.28 10.29
N VAL A 69 -7.61 4.73 9.14
CA VAL A 69 -6.82 5.39 8.11
C VAL A 69 -7.69 5.54 6.88
N ASP A 70 -8.04 6.77 6.56
CA ASP A 70 -8.81 7.12 5.38
C ASP A 70 -7.86 7.53 4.25
N VAL A 71 -7.99 6.88 3.12
CA VAL A 71 -7.23 7.15 1.90
C VAL A 71 -8.21 7.60 0.84
N GLU A 72 -8.18 8.87 0.45
CA GLU A 72 -9.23 9.41 -0.44
C GLU A 72 -9.04 8.95 -1.89
N HIS A 73 -8.13 9.58 -2.64
CA HIS A 73 -7.93 9.28 -4.05
C HIS A 73 -6.53 8.75 -4.31
N ILE A 74 -6.46 7.47 -4.68
CA ILE A 74 -5.25 6.83 -5.18
C ILE A 74 -5.29 6.88 -6.71
N LYS A 75 -4.24 7.43 -7.33
CA LYS A 75 -4.00 7.39 -8.77
C LYS A 75 -2.70 6.66 -9.02
N ALA A 76 -2.77 5.48 -9.64
CA ALA A 76 -1.61 4.67 -9.95
C ALA A 76 -1.49 4.46 -11.46
N VAL A 77 -0.26 4.55 -11.97
CA VAL A 77 0.10 4.14 -13.33
C VAL A 77 0.92 2.87 -13.24
N ALA A 78 0.48 1.85 -13.97
CA ALA A 78 1.12 0.56 -14.07
C ALA A 78 1.53 0.29 -15.51
N VAL A 79 2.68 -0.36 -15.68
CA VAL A 79 3.27 -0.67 -16.98
C VAL A 79 3.68 -2.13 -17.07
N GLU A 80 3.82 -2.63 -18.30
CA GLU A 80 4.50 -3.90 -18.53
C GLU A 80 6.01 -3.75 -18.23
N PRO A 81 6.59 -4.56 -17.32
CA PRO A 81 8.00 -4.50 -17.01
C PRO A 81 8.85 -4.81 -18.24
N LEU A 82 9.84 -3.96 -18.54
CA LEU A 82 10.70 -4.07 -19.74
C LEU A 82 11.38 -5.44 -19.89
N ARG A 83 11.65 -6.12 -18.78
CA ARG A 83 12.28 -7.46 -18.72
C ARG A 83 11.45 -8.57 -19.37
N TYR A 84 10.17 -8.34 -19.66
CA TYR A 84 9.27 -9.29 -20.33
C TYR A 84 8.95 -8.92 -21.79
N LYS A 85 9.60 -7.89 -22.38
CA LYS A 85 9.41 -7.55 -23.80
C LYS A 85 9.80 -8.68 -24.76
N ASP A 86 10.68 -9.58 -24.36
CA ASP A 86 11.12 -10.70 -25.18
C ASP A 86 10.03 -11.78 -25.22
N ARG A 87 9.46 -12.05 -26.41
CA ARG A 87 8.35 -13.02 -26.62
C ARG A 87 8.68 -14.41 -26.09
N SER A 88 9.96 -14.78 -26.08
CA SER A 88 10.45 -16.06 -25.51
C SER A 88 10.21 -16.16 -24.00
N ARG A 89 10.24 -15.03 -23.29
CA ARG A 89 9.99 -14.91 -21.84
C ARG A 89 8.54 -14.62 -21.50
N GLN A 90 7.75 -14.08 -22.44
CA GLN A 90 6.30 -13.91 -22.26
C GLN A 90 5.59 -15.26 -22.06
N GLN A 91 6.11 -16.35 -22.62
CA GLN A 91 5.58 -17.71 -22.38
C GLN A 91 5.74 -18.19 -20.93
N GLN A 92 6.59 -17.54 -20.13
CA GLN A 92 6.75 -17.80 -18.70
C GLN A 92 5.76 -17.00 -17.84
N ILE A 93 4.98 -16.10 -18.44
CA ILE A 93 3.89 -15.40 -17.76
C ILE A 93 2.77 -16.42 -17.53
N ARG A 94 2.89 -17.16 -16.43
CA ARG A 94 1.84 -18.07 -15.98
C ARG A 94 0.64 -17.21 -15.58
N GLN A 95 -0.49 -17.42 -16.26
CA GLN A 95 -1.76 -16.85 -15.81
C GLN A 95 -2.07 -17.41 -14.42
N ILE A 96 -2.05 -16.52 -13.43
CA ILE A 96 -2.40 -16.84 -12.06
C ILE A 96 -3.93 -16.83 -11.99
N THR A 97 -4.53 -17.93 -11.54
CA THR A 97 -5.97 -17.98 -11.31
C THR A 97 -6.36 -17.07 -10.13
N ARG A 98 -7.62 -16.63 -10.07
CA ARG A 98 -8.14 -15.87 -8.92
C ARG A 98 -7.87 -16.57 -7.59
N TYR A 99 -7.99 -17.90 -7.55
CA TYR A 99 -7.71 -18.70 -6.37
C TYR A 99 -6.24 -18.63 -5.95
N GLU A 100 -5.31 -18.82 -6.89
CA GLU A 100 -3.88 -18.71 -6.62
C GLU A 100 -3.49 -17.30 -6.20
N LEU A 101 -4.09 -16.26 -6.78
CA LEU A 101 -3.88 -14.88 -6.36
C LEU A 101 -4.32 -14.65 -4.92
N ILE A 102 -5.51 -15.13 -4.54
CA ILE A 102 -5.99 -15.05 -3.14
C ILE A 102 -5.06 -15.80 -2.20
N GLU A 103 -4.56 -16.97 -2.59
CA GLU A 103 -3.61 -17.74 -1.78
C GLU A 103 -2.24 -17.06 -1.67
N LEU A 104 -1.74 -16.42 -2.73
CA LEU A 104 -0.51 -15.62 -2.68
C LEU A 104 -0.68 -14.38 -1.81
N ILE A 105 -1.81 -13.69 -1.93
CA ILE A 105 -2.18 -12.56 -1.06
C ILE A 105 -2.24 -13.03 0.40
N ARG A 106 -2.89 -14.16 0.70
CA ARG A 106 -2.92 -14.73 2.06
C ARG A 106 -1.53 -15.10 2.56
N LYS A 107 -0.70 -15.73 1.72
CA LYS A 107 0.68 -16.14 2.11
C LYS A 107 1.62 -14.96 2.28
N GLY A 108 1.42 -13.87 1.53
CA GLY A 108 2.20 -12.63 1.62
C GLY A 108 1.73 -11.69 2.74
N LEU A 109 0.43 -11.61 2.99
CA LEU A 109 -0.15 -10.81 4.08
C LEU A 109 -0.07 -11.52 5.44
N LEU A 110 -0.06 -12.86 5.47
CA LEU A 110 0.10 -13.63 6.70
C LEU A 110 1.50 -14.22 6.75
N LYS A 111 2.42 -13.49 7.42
CA LYS A 111 3.26 -13.98 8.54
C LYS A 111 4.40 -13.02 8.91
N PRO A 112 4.42 -12.52 10.16
CA PRO A 112 5.62 -12.52 10.97
C PRO A 112 5.67 -13.86 11.72
N LYS A 113 6.37 -14.87 11.18
CA LYS A 113 6.71 -16.05 11.98
C LYS A 113 7.93 -15.72 12.84
N GLY A 114 7.71 -15.56 14.15
CA GLY A 114 8.77 -15.66 15.16
C GLY A 114 9.23 -14.36 15.81
N THR A 115 8.70 -13.20 15.44
CA THR A 115 8.95 -11.96 16.18
C THR A 115 8.04 -11.87 17.41
N PRO A 116 8.55 -11.42 18.57
CA PRO A 116 7.70 -11.19 19.73
C PRO A 116 6.65 -10.13 19.38
N TYR A 117 5.39 -10.48 19.59
CA TYR A 117 4.24 -9.64 19.27
C TYR A 117 4.36 -8.30 19.98
N ASN A 118 4.58 -7.25 19.20
CA ASN A 118 4.98 -5.94 19.65
C ASN A 118 3.83 -4.92 19.54
N ILE A 119 4.12 -3.66 19.88
CA ILE A 119 3.12 -2.60 19.88
C ILE A 119 2.62 -2.29 18.47
N PHE A 120 3.47 -2.44 17.43
CA PHE A 120 3.06 -2.23 16.04
C PHE A 120 2.11 -3.32 15.57
N ASP A 121 2.35 -4.58 15.94
CA ASP A 121 1.44 -5.68 15.60
C ASP A 121 0.01 -5.41 16.12
N ARG A 122 -0.11 -4.88 17.35
CA ARG A 122 -1.40 -4.46 17.94
C ARG A 122 -2.03 -3.27 17.23
N ILE A 123 -1.22 -2.31 16.79
CA ILE A 123 -1.70 -1.15 16.03
C ILE A 123 -2.27 -1.62 14.69
N VAL A 124 -1.57 -2.52 14.00
CA VAL A 124 -2.03 -3.12 12.73
C VAL A 124 -3.29 -3.95 12.94
N ASP A 125 -3.40 -4.72 14.02
CA ASP A 125 -4.61 -5.52 14.30
C ASP A 125 -5.87 -4.67 14.56
N ASN A 126 -5.70 -3.43 15.03
CA ASN A 126 -6.80 -2.48 15.26
C ASN A 126 -6.92 -1.43 14.14
N LEU A 127 -6.16 -1.61 13.05
CA LEU A 127 -6.13 -0.70 11.91
C LEU A 127 -7.29 -1.04 10.96
N THR A 128 -8.13 -0.05 10.70
CA THR A 128 -9.10 -0.08 9.60
C THR A 128 -8.60 0.87 8.52
N VAL A 129 -8.47 0.38 7.29
CA VAL A 129 -8.09 1.22 6.15
C VAL A 129 -9.30 1.36 5.22
N GLU A 130 -9.77 2.58 5.06
CA GLU A 130 -10.86 2.91 4.14
C GLU A 130 -10.29 3.62 2.92
N VAL A 131 -10.56 3.09 1.72
CA VAL A 131 -10.10 3.70 0.47
C VAL A 131 -11.32 4.21 -0.29
N SER A 132 -11.44 5.53 -0.46
CA SER A 132 -12.62 6.12 -1.11
C SER A 132 -12.63 5.87 -2.61
N THR A 133 -11.49 6.02 -3.29
CA THR A 133 -11.38 5.76 -4.72
C THR A 133 -9.96 5.35 -5.09
N CYS A 134 -9.86 4.30 -5.91
CA CYS A 134 -8.59 3.88 -6.51
C CYS A 134 -8.75 3.86 -8.03
N SER A 135 -7.94 4.66 -8.73
CA SER A 135 -7.84 4.67 -10.18
C SER A 135 -6.49 4.08 -10.58
N LEU A 136 -6.55 2.95 -11.28
CA LEU A 136 -5.38 2.28 -11.83
C LEU A 136 -5.43 2.39 -13.36
N ARG A 137 -4.41 3.03 -13.94
CA ARG A 137 -4.22 3.06 -15.39
C ARG A 137 -3.11 2.10 -15.76
N TYR A 138 -3.42 1.12 -16.62
CA TYR A 138 -2.42 0.23 -17.18
C TYR A 138 -2.02 0.70 -18.59
N GLN A 139 -0.72 0.69 -18.87
CA GLN A 139 -0.16 1.03 -20.17
C GLN A 139 0.77 -0.07 -20.68
N THR A 140 0.54 -0.49 -21.92
CA THR A 140 1.47 -1.36 -22.67
C THR A 140 2.45 -0.46 -23.42
N LEU A 141 3.74 -0.74 -23.31
CA LEU A 141 4.82 -0.05 -24.03
C LEU A 141 4.98 -0.53 -25.48
#